data_AF-A0A9Y2IN02-F1
#
_entry.id   AF-A0A9Y2IN02-F1
#
_cell.length_a   1.000
_cell.length_b   1.000
_cell.length_c   1.000
_cell.angle_alpha   90.00
_cell.angle_beta   90.00
_cell.angle_gamma   90.00
#
_symmetry.space_group_name_H-M   'P 1'
#
loop_
_entity.id
_entity.type
_entity.pdbx_description
1 polymer ?
#
loop_
_entity_poly.entity_id
_entity_poly.type
_entity_poly.pdbx_seq_one_letter_code
_entity_poly.pdbx_strand_id
1 'polypeptide(L)'
;MAESWDWQLLAACRGLDSALFFHPEGERGRGKAERDARAKQICRSCPVMAQCRTHALVTEEVYGVWGGLSETDRRAVRPSADSLPSP
;
A
#
# COMPACT_ATOMS: atom_id res chain seq x y z
N MET A 1 14.21 -15.47 16.94
CA MET A 1 13.29 -15.47 15.79
C MET A 1 13.06 -14.03 15.36
N ALA A 2 14.04 -13.41 14.72
CA ALA A 2 13.95 -12.04 14.21
C ALA A 2 13.99 -12.13 12.68
N GLU A 3 12.95 -12.71 12.10
CA GLU A 3 12.83 -12.90 10.66
C GLU A 3 11.49 -12.29 10.26
N SER A 4 11.48 -11.05 9.80
CA SER A 4 10.37 -10.45 9.02
C SER A 4 10.50 -8.95 8.71
N TRP A 5 11.56 -8.25 9.14
CA TRP A 5 11.64 -6.78 9.02
C TRP A 5 12.78 -6.25 8.12
N ASP A 6 13.75 -7.07 7.69
CA ASP A 6 14.90 -6.63 6.90
C ASP A 6 14.54 -6.02 5.55
N TRP A 7 13.46 -6.49 4.92
CA TRP A 7 13.04 -5.96 3.62
C TRP A 7 12.60 -4.48 3.73
N GLN A 8 12.09 -4.04 4.89
CA GLN A 8 11.71 -2.64 5.07
C GLN A 8 12.91 -1.70 5.06
N LEU A 9 14.10 -2.21 5.40
CA LEU A 9 15.36 -1.46 5.31
C LEU A 9 15.75 -1.17 3.86
N LEU A 10 15.36 -2.03 2.93
CA LEU A 10 15.61 -1.90 1.49
C LEU A 10 14.51 -1.12 0.75
N ALA A 11 13.48 -0.64 1.45
CA ALA A 11 12.38 0.07 0.82
C ALA A 11 12.83 1.42 0.26
N ALA A 12 12.56 1.69 -1.02
CA ALA A 12 12.89 2.97 -1.65
C ALA A 12 12.10 4.16 -1.06
N CYS A 13 10.96 3.89 -0.41
CA CYS A 13 10.22 4.90 0.34
C CYS A 13 10.84 5.24 1.69
N ARG A 14 11.81 4.46 2.17
CA ARG A 14 12.49 4.69 3.44
C ARG A 14 13.29 5.99 3.36
N GLY A 15 13.04 6.90 4.30
CA GLY A 15 13.67 8.22 4.34
C GLY A 15 12.93 9.31 3.57
N LEU A 16 11.83 8.96 2.88
CA LEU A 16 10.90 9.95 2.33
C LEU A 16 9.85 10.33 3.37
N ASP A 17 9.21 11.47 3.12
CA ASP A 17 8.16 11.96 4.00
C ASP A 17 6.95 11.01 4.02
N SER A 18 6.59 10.55 5.22
CA SER A 18 5.49 9.61 5.41
C SER A 18 4.14 10.16 4.93
N ALA A 19 3.94 11.49 4.91
CA ALA A 19 2.71 12.10 4.44
C ALA A 19 2.51 11.92 2.92
N LEU A 20 3.56 11.56 2.17
CA LEU A 20 3.42 11.17 0.76
C LEU A 20 2.67 9.83 0.61
N PHE A 21 2.80 8.94 1.59
CA PHE A 21 2.25 7.59 1.54
C PHE A 21 0.99 7.46 2.40
N PHE A 22 0.91 8.21 3.49
CA PHE A 22 -0.18 8.15 4.47
C PHE A 22 -0.80 9.53 4.62
N HIS A 23 -2.10 9.64 4.36
CA HIS A 23 -2.86 10.89 4.51
C HIS A 23 -3.86 10.77 5.66
N PRO A 24 -4.22 11.88 6.30
CA PRO A 24 -5.26 11.88 7.32
C PRO A 24 -6.60 11.43 6.74
N GLU A 25 -7.38 10.74 7.57
CA GLU A 25 -8.73 10.29 7.22
C GLU A 25 -9.60 11.52 6.85
N GLY A 26 -10.12 11.52 5.61
CA GLY A 26 -10.97 12.61 5.10
C GLY A 26 -10.43 13.39 3.90
N GLU A 27 -9.17 13.20 3.49
CA GLU A 27 -8.67 13.74 2.22
C GLU A 27 -9.39 13.03 1.05
N ARG A 28 -10.19 13.79 0.27
CA ARG A 28 -10.96 13.25 -0.86
C ARG A 28 -10.73 14.08 -2.13
N GLY A 29 -11.02 13.48 -3.28
CA GLY A 29 -10.96 14.16 -4.58
C GLY A 29 -9.56 14.14 -5.22
N ARG A 30 -9.27 15.17 -6.04
CA ARG A 30 -8.06 15.21 -6.89
C ARG A 30 -6.74 15.15 -6.10
N GLY A 31 -6.67 15.82 -4.95
CA GLY A 31 -5.44 15.84 -4.13
C GLY A 31 -4.99 14.45 -3.69
N LYS A 32 -5.95 13.60 -3.27
CA LYS A 32 -5.67 12.20 -2.93
C LYS A 32 -5.15 11.42 -4.13
N ALA A 33 -5.78 11.56 -5.29
CA ALA A 33 -5.40 10.84 -6.50
C ALA A 33 -3.98 11.21 -6.98
N GLU A 34 -3.63 12.49 -6.93
CA GLU A 34 -2.28 12.96 -7.29
C GLU A 34 -1.22 12.46 -6.32
N ARG A 35 -1.51 12.49 -5.01
CA ARG A 35 -0.63 11.92 -3.98
C ARG A 35 -0.43 10.43 -4.16
N ASP A 36 -1.53 9.69 -4.34
CA ASP A 36 -1.50 8.25 -4.58
C ASP A 36 -0.66 7.93 -5.83
N ALA A 37 -0.80 8.71 -6.91
CA ALA A 37 0.00 8.55 -8.11
C ALA A 37 1.50 8.77 -7.86
N ARG A 38 1.87 9.81 -7.10
CA ARG A 38 3.26 10.09 -6.70
C ARG A 38 3.85 8.98 -5.83
N ALA A 39 3.11 8.51 -4.83
CA ALA A 39 3.54 7.41 -3.99
C ALA A 39 3.72 6.11 -4.81
N LYS A 40 2.78 5.82 -5.72
CA LYS A 40 2.88 4.68 -6.63
C LYS A 40 4.10 4.76 -7.54
N GLN A 41 4.46 5.95 -8.03
CA GLN A 41 5.69 6.13 -8.82
C GLN A 41 6.94 5.75 -8.03
N ILE A 42 7.03 6.12 -6.75
CA ILE A 42 8.14 5.73 -5.88
C ILE A 42 8.14 4.21 -5.68
N CYS A 43 6.97 3.62 -5.41
CA CYS A 43 6.86 2.18 -5.23
C CYS A 43 7.29 1.39 -6.47
N ARG A 44 7.09 1.92 -7.70
CA ARG A 44 7.47 1.26 -8.97
C ARG A 44 8.95 0.91 -9.08
N SER A 45 9.81 1.72 -8.45
CA SER A 45 11.27 1.50 -8.44
C SER A 45 11.75 0.79 -7.17
N CYS A 46 10.84 0.39 -6.27
CA CYS A 46 11.19 -0.19 -4.98
C CYS A 46 11.50 -1.69 -5.11
N PRO A 47 12.68 -2.17 -4.66
CA PRO A 47 13.07 -3.58 -4.80
C PRO A 47 12.19 -4.53 -3.97
N VAL A 48 11.58 -4.03 -2.89
CA VAL A 48 10.75 -4.80 -1.97
C VAL A 48 9.25 -4.58 -2.20
N MET A 49 8.85 -4.08 -3.37
CA MET A 49 7.45 -3.81 -3.70
C MET A 49 6.55 -5.03 -3.49
N ALA A 50 6.99 -6.22 -3.93
CA ALA A 50 6.21 -7.44 -3.80
C ALA A 50 5.98 -7.83 -2.33
N GLN A 51 7.03 -7.81 -1.52
CA GLN A 51 6.95 -8.10 -0.08
C GLN A 51 6.07 -7.07 0.65
N CYS A 52 6.24 -5.78 0.33
CA CYS A 52 5.43 -4.69 0.88
C CYS A 52 3.93 -4.85 0.54
N ARG A 53 3.63 -5.24 -0.71
CA ARG A 53 2.26 -5.51 -1.15
C ARG A 53 1.65 -6.68 -0.39
N THR A 54 2.38 -7.80 -0.31
CA THR A 54 1.90 -8.99 0.41
C THR A 54 1.66 -8.67 1.89
N HIS A 55 2.58 -7.94 2.52
CA HIS A 55 2.42 -7.51 3.91
C HIS A 55 1.13 -6.70 4.08
N ALA A 56 0.91 -5.65 3.27
CA ALA A 56 -0.28 -4.80 3.37
C ALA A 56 -1.60 -5.54 3.07
N LEU A 57 -1.58 -6.58 2.26
CA LEU A 57 -2.74 -7.44 2.03
C LEU A 57 -3.02 -8.36 3.22
N VAL A 58 -1.97 -8.90 3.85
CA VAL A 58 -2.08 -9.80 5.01
C VAL A 58 -2.47 -9.06 6.29
N THR A 59 -1.89 -7.88 6.54
CA THR A 59 -2.22 -7.04 7.70
C THR A 59 -3.48 -6.21 7.51
N GLU A 60 -4.10 -6.30 6.34
CA GLU A 60 -5.32 -5.59 5.99
C GLU A 60 -5.24 -4.07 6.09
N GLU A 61 -4.04 -3.49 5.90
CA GLU A 61 -3.79 -2.04 6.06
C GLU A 61 -4.79 -1.19 5.27
N VAL A 62 -5.58 -0.43 6.02
CA VAL A 62 -6.72 0.31 5.48
C VAL A 62 -6.32 1.68 4.95
N TYR A 63 -5.16 2.24 5.33
CA TYR A 63 -4.73 3.57 4.87
C TYR A 63 -3.45 3.53 4.04
N GLY A 64 -3.31 4.55 3.19
CA GLY A 64 -2.08 4.85 2.46
C GLY A 64 -1.72 3.93 1.29
N VAL A 65 -0.56 4.19 0.70
CA VAL A 65 -0.03 3.47 -0.47
C VAL A 65 1.04 2.46 -0.05
N TRP A 66 0.82 1.19 -0.41
CA TRP A 66 1.68 0.07 -0.06
C TRP A 66 1.98 -0.78 -1.29
N GLY A 67 3.25 -1.06 -1.57
CA GLY A 67 3.65 -1.93 -2.68
C GLY A 67 3.05 -1.53 -4.04
N GLY A 68 2.84 -0.23 -4.26
CA GLY A 68 2.22 0.32 -5.48
C GLY A 68 0.70 0.21 -5.54
N LEU A 69 0.02 -0.17 -4.45
CA LEU A 69 -1.44 -0.19 -4.34
C LEU A 69 -1.90 0.90 -3.36
N SER A 70 -2.86 1.73 -3.75
CA SER A 70 -3.57 2.58 -2.78
C SER A 70 -4.64 1.78 -2.04
N GLU A 71 -5.23 2.36 -1.01
CA GLU A 71 -6.42 1.81 -0.34
C GLU A 71 -7.49 1.35 -1.34
N THR A 72 -7.82 2.19 -2.31
CA THR A 72 -8.84 1.90 -3.32
C THR A 72 -8.45 0.69 -4.20
N ASP A 73 -7.18 0.59 -4.61
CA ASP A 73 -6.68 -0.59 -5.32
C ASP A 73 -6.77 -1.85 -4.45
N ARG A 74 -6.35 -1.78 -3.18
CA ARG A 74 -6.41 -2.93 -2.27
C ARG A 74 -7.85 -3.39 -2.01
N ARG A 75 -8.80 -2.45 -1.97
CA ARG A 75 -10.24 -2.75 -1.86
C ARG A 75 -10.80 -3.41 -3.13
N ALA A 76 -10.25 -3.10 -4.30
CA ALA A 76 -10.63 -3.75 -5.56
C ALA A 76 -9.99 -5.13 -5.72
N VAL A 77 -8.78 -5.33 -5.18
CA VAL A 77 -8.06 -6.62 -5.19
C VAL A 77 -8.67 -7.62 -4.20
N ARG A 78 -9.17 -7.14 -3.05
CA ARG A 78 -10.00 -8.00 -2.21
C ARG A 78 -11.28 -8.29 -2.99
N PRO A 79 -11.54 -9.55 -3.40
CA PRO A 79 -12.87 -9.88 -3.86
C PRO A 79 -13.81 -9.48 -2.72
N SER A 80 -14.88 -8.76 -3.05
CA SER A 80 -16.02 -8.65 -2.15
C SER A 80 -16.24 -10.05 -1.59
N ALA A 81 -16.27 -10.21 -0.28
CA ALA A 81 -16.60 -11.50 0.35
C ALA A 81 -17.94 -12.09 -0.18
N ASP A 82 -18.70 -11.28 -0.93
CA ASP A 82 -19.85 -11.54 -1.78
C ASP A 82 -19.60 -12.33 -3.10
N SER A 83 -18.41 -12.90 -3.34
CA SER A 83 -18.16 -13.68 -4.58
C SER A 83 -17.53 -15.06 -4.37
N LEU A 84 -17.41 -15.52 -3.12
CA LEU A 84 -17.12 -16.93 -2.87
C LEU A 84 -18.45 -17.71 -2.97
N PRO A 85 -18.61 -18.69 -3.88
CA PRO A 85 -19.73 -19.62 -3.78
C PRO A 85 -19.63 -20.33 -2.42
N SER A 86 -20.69 -20.18 -1.61
CA SER A 86 -20.85 -20.92 -0.37
C SER A 86 -20.89 -22.43 -0.68
N PRO A 87 -20.37 -23.31 0.21
CA PRO A 87 -20.43 -24.75 0.01
C PRO A 87 -21.87 -25.29 0.00
#